data_AF-A0A7G5H5H3-F1
#
_entry.id   AF-A0A7G5H5H3-F1
#
_cell.length_a   1.000
_cell.length_b   1.000
_cell.length_c   1.000
_cell.angle_alpha   90.00
_cell.angle_beta   90.00
_cell.angle_gamma   90.00
#
_symmetry.space_group_name_H-M   'P 1'
#
loop_
_entity.id
_entity.type
_entity.pdbx_description
1 polymer ?
#
loop_
_entity_poly.entity_id
_entity_poly.type
_entity_poly.pdbx_seq_one_letter_code
_entity_poly.pdbx_strand_id
1 'polypeptide(L)'
;MNNLIVIAINERGLVLANPSHLRQIVDRKVKEYCEYHKAQSTQTYAYLYKRLYQIWGVNVYTLPRNERESLIDAAERDGHLERIYSLISAELIFPEEQ
;
A
#
# COMPACT_ATOMS: atom_id res chain seq x y z
N MET A 1 -19.94 17.44 9.04
CA MET A 1 -20.28 16.02 8.82
C MET A 1 -19.23 15.20 9.55
N ASN A 2 -19.54 14.76 10.77
CA ASN A 2 -18.65 13.92 11.58
C ASN A 2 -18.74 12.48 11.07
N ASN A 3 -17.66 11.99 10.46
CA ASN A 3 -17.56 10.59 10.09
C ASN A 3 -17.17 9.80 11.35
N LEU A 4 -18.17 9.27 12.06
CA LEU A 4 -17.98 8.39 13.21
C LEU A 4 -17.21 7.15 12.77
N ILE A 5 -15.98 7.00 13.30
CA ILE A 5 -15.13 5.83 13.07
C ILE A 5 -15.71 4.68 13.89
N VAL A 6 -16.43 3.76 13.24
CA VAL A 6 -16.85 2.50 13.88
C VAL A 6 -15.65 1.55 13.89
N ILE A 7 -14.88 1.56 14.98
CA ILE A 7 -13.83 0.57 15.24
C ILE A 7 -14.52 -0.65 15.86
N ALA A 8 -14.60 -1.75 15.13
CA ALA A 8 -15.03 -3.02 15.69
C ALA A 8 -13.89 -3.58 16.56
N ILE A 9 -14.07 -3.54 17.88
CA ILE A 9 -13.16 -4.15 18.86
C ILE A 9 -13.66 -5.57 19.12
N ASN A 10 -12.82 -6.60 18.93
CA ASN A 10 -13.16 -7.96 19.35
C ASN A 10 -12.98 -8.13 20.87
N GLU A 11 -13.50 -9.21 21.44
CA GLU A 11 -13.41 -9.56 22.87
C GLU A 11 -11.98 -9.68 23.42
N ARG A 12 -10.96 -9.67 22.56
CA ARG A 12 -9.53 -9.73 22.91
C ARG A 12 -8.83 -8.37 22.85
N GLY A 13 -9.57 -7.28 22.62
CA GLY A 13 -8.99 -5.94 22.48
C GLY A 13 -8.11 -5.79 21.23
N LEU A 14 -8.17 -6.74 20.29
CA LEU A 14 -7.41 -6.67 19.05
C LEU A 14 -8.19 -5.78 18.09
N VAL A 15 -7.55 -4.69 17.64
CA VAL A 15 -8.03 -3.90 16.51
C VAL A 15 -7.95 -4.82 15.29
N LEU A 16 -9.09 -5.29 14.81
CA LEU A 16 -9.17 -5.88 13.47
C LEU A 16 -8.96 -4.71 12.51
N ALA A 17 -7.69 -4.46 12.16
CA ALA A 17 -7.36 -3.57 11.05
C ALA A 17 -8.05 -4.17 9.83
N ASN A 18 -9.21 -3.64 9.49
CA ASN A 18 -9.97 -4.05 8.33
C ASN A 18 -9.01 -3.90 7.14
N PRO A 19 -8.66 -4.95 6.38
CA PRO A 19 -7.68 -4.84 5.28
C PRO A 19 -7.99 -3.70 4.32
N SER A 20 -9.30 -3.45 4.12
CA SER A 20 -9.86 -2.31 3.41
C SER A 20 -9.38 -0.94 3.90
N HIS A 21 -9.08 -0.79 5.18
CA HIS A 21 -8.54 0.44 5.77
C HIS A 21 -7.08 0.65 5.36
N LEU A 22 -6.25 -0.39 5.42
CA LEU A 22 -4.84 -0.27 5.03
C LEU A 22 -4.71 0.09 3.55
N ARG A 23 -5.56 -0.48 2.69
CA ARG A 23 -5.61 -0.16 1.26
C ARG A 23 -5.92 1.33 1.02
N GLN A 24 -6.92 1.87 1.72
CA GLN A 24 -7.24 3.30 1.65
C GLN A 24 -6.11 4.20 2.13
N ILE A 25 -5.38 3.78 3.17
CA ILE A 25 -4.21 4.53 3.66
C ILE A 25 -3.09 4.53 2.61
N VAL A 26 -2.80 3.37 2.00
CA VAL A 26 -1.82 3.26 0.92
C VAL A 26 -2.21 4.15 -0.25
N ASP A 27 -3.46 4.10 -0.70
CA ASP A 27 -3.94 4.93 -1.82
C ASP A 27 -3.78 6.44 -1.53
N ARG A 28 -4.10 6.87 -0.30
CA ARG A 28 -3.88 8.26 0.13
C ARG A 28 -2.39 8.63 0.10
N LYS A 29 -1.51 7.77 0.63
CA LYS A 29 -0.06 8.01 0.65
C LYS A 29 0.54 8.04 -0.75
N VAL A 30 0.10 7.15 -1.64
CA VAL A 30 0.50 7.17 -3.05
C VAL A 30 0.07 8.47 -3.71
N LYS A 31 -1.16 8.95 -3.43
CA LYS A 31 -1.62 10.24 -3.94
C LYS A 31 -0.77 11.41 -3.43
N GLU A 32 -0.46 11.45 -2.13
CA GLU A 32 0.46 12.45 -1.54
C GLU A 32 1.82 12.45 -2.25
N TYR A 33 2.40 11.26 -2.48
CA TYR A 33 3.67 11.11 -3.19
C TYR A 33 3.58 11.62 -4.64
N CYS A 34 2.52 11.25 -5.36
CA CYS A 34 2.27 11.73 -6.72
C CYS A 34 2.18 13.26 -6.79
N GLU A 35 1.50 13.88 -5.82
CA GLU A 35 1.35 15.34 -5.75
C GLU A 35 2.68 16.05 -5.49
N TYR A 36 3.51 15.49 -4.61
CA TYR A 36 4.82 16.03 -4.24
C TYR A 36 5.85 15.86 -5.38
N HIS A 37 5.98 14.64 -5.91
CA HIS A 37 6.99 14.31 -6.93
C HIS A 37 6.52 14.53 -8.38
N LYS A 38 5.29 15.02 -8.60
CA LYS A 38 4.66 15.15 -9.94
C LYS A 38 4.65 13.83 -10.73
N ALA A 39 4.52 12.72 -10.02
CA ALA A 39 4.47 11.37 -10.59
C ALA A 39 3.03 10.91 -10.84
N GLN A 40 2.86 9.92 -11.71
CA GLN A 40 1.58 9.24 -11.88
C GLN A 40 1.47 8.01 -10.98
N SER A 41 0.26 7.68 -10.51
CA SER A 41 0.03 6.54 -9.62
C SER A 41 0.56 5.22 -10.19
N THR A 42 0.43 5.00 -11.51
CA THR A 42 0.97 3.80 -12.18
C THR A 42 2.49 3.72 -12.09
N GLN A 43 3.18 4.85 -12.23
CA GLN A 43 4.65 4.93 -12.09
C GLN A 43 5.07 4.71 -10.64
N THR A 44 4.36 5.33 -9.69
CA THR A 44 4.60 5.16 -8.25
C THR A 44 4.43 3.71 -7.83
N TYR A 45 3.36 3.03 -8.24
CA TYR A 45 3.17 1.61 -7.94
C TYR A 45 4.25 0.73 -8.58
N ALA A 46 4.65 0.98 -9.83
CA ALA A 46 5.74 0.25 -10.46
C ALA A 46 7.07 0.40 -9.70
N TYR A 47 7.37 1.62 -9.24
CA TYR A 47 8.53 1.90 -8.39
C TYR A 47 8.45 1.14 -7.07
N LEU A 48 7.31 1.20 -6.36
CA LEU A 48 7.12 0.49 -5.10
C LEU A 48 7.26 -1.02 -5.26
N TYR A 49 6.74 -1.63 -6.33
CA TYR A 49 6.91 -3.06 -6.59
C TYR A 49 8.36 -3.45 -6.87
N LYS A 50 9.11 -2.59 -7.58
CA LYS A 50 10.55 -2.78 -7.76
C LYS A 50 11.29 -2.75 -6.42
N ARG A 51 10.99 -1.77 -5.57
CA ARG A 51 11.59 -1.66 -4.22
C ARG A 51 11.20 -2.85 -3.33
N LEU A 52 9.97 -3.33 -3.45
CA LEU A 52 9.50 -4.51 -2.73
C LEU A 52 10.34 -5.76 -3.06
N TYR A 53 10.68 -5.93 -4.34
CA TYR A 53 11.59 -6.99 -4.77
C TYR A 53 13.02 -6.77 -4.23
N GLN A 54 13.53 -5.54 -4.31
CA GLN A 54 14.89 -5.22 -3.87
C GLN A 54 15.10 -5.45 -2.36
N ILE A 55 14.11 -5.15 -1.53
CA ILE A 55 14.23 -5.22 -0.07
C ILE A 55 13.79 -6.58 0.47
N TRP A 56 12.68 -7.14 -0.03
CA TRP A 56 12.08 -8.37 0.51
C TRP A 56 12.06 -9.55 -0.47
N GLY A 57 12.59 -9.40 -1.68
CA GLY A 57 12.57 -10.47 -2.69
C GLY A 57 11.18 -10.77 -3.28
N VAL A 58 10.18 -9.93 -3.01
CA VAL A 58 8.80 -10.13 -3.48
C VAL A 58 8.62 -9.52 -4.87
N ASN A 59 8.42 -10.38 -5.87
CA ASN A 59 8.09 -9.94 -7.22
C ASN A 59 6.57 -9.95 -7.45
N VAL A 60 5.95 -8.78 -7.33
CA VAL A 60 4.49 -8.61 -7.50
C VAL A 60 4.01 -9.01 -8.90
N TYR A 61 4.85 -8.84 -9.92
CA TYR A 61 4.50 -9.14 -11.31
C TYR A 61 4.36 -10.64 -11.58
N THR A 62 4.93 -11.49 -10.72
CA THR A 62 4.86 -12.95 -10.84
C THR A 62 3.86 -13.59 -9.88
N LEU A 63 3.15 -12.79 -9.07
CA LEU A 63 2.11 -13.33 -8.20
C LEU A 63 0.96 -13.91 -9.03
N PRO A 64 0.37 -15.05 -8.60
CA PRO A 64 -0.78 -15.62 -9.27
C PRO A 64 -1.95 -14.62 -9.23
N ARG A 65 -2.58 -14.40 -10.38
CA ARG A 65 -3.63 -13.40 -10.56
C ARG A 65 -4.82 -13.97 -11.31
N ASN A 66 -6.02 -13.62 -10.86
CA ASN A 66 -7.22 -13.81 -11.65
C ASN A 66 -7.35 -12.71 -12.72
N GLU A 67 -8.08 -12.96 -13.81
CA GLU A 67 -8.22 -12.02 -14.94
C GLU A 67 -8.76 -10.63 -14.56
N ARG A 68 -9.48 -10.53 -13.44
CA ARG A 68 -10.07 -9.29 -12.92
C ARG A 68 -9.27 -8.63 -11.79
N GLU A 69 -8.17 -9.25 -11.37
CA GLU A 69 -7.38 -8.81 -10.22
C GLU A 69 -6.25 -7.89 -10.68
N SER A 70 -6.13 -6.70 -10.11
CA SER A 70 -4.98 -5.83 -10.37
C SER A 70 -3.73 -6.30 -9.61
N LEU A 71 -2.55 -5.74 -9.92
CA LEU A 71 -1.31 -6.10 -9.22
C LEU A 71 -1.37 -5.76 -7.72
N ILE A 72 -2.02 -4.65 -7.36
CA ILE A 72 -2.15 -4.24 -5.97
C ILE A 72 -3.15 -5.14 -5.22
N ASP A 73 -4.19 -5.64 -5.89
CA ASP A 73 -5.13 -6.59 -5.30
C ASP A 73 -4.44 -7.93 -5.01
N ALA A 74 -3.59 -8.40 -5.93
CA ALA A 74 -2.78 -9.60 -5.72
C ALA A 74 -1.78 -9.43 -4.56
N ALA A 75 -1.10 -8.28 -4.50
CA ALA A 75 -0.21 -7.95 -3.41
C ALA A 75 -0.93 -7.85 -2.06
N GLU A 76 -2.16 -7.34 -2.04
CA GLU A 76 -3.00 -7.31 -0.84
C GLU A 76 -3.42 -8.71 -0.40
N ARG A 77 -3.90 -9.53 -1.34
CA ARG A 77 -4.31 -10.92 -1.10
C ARG A 77 -3.16 -11.78 -0.55
N ASP A 78 -1.94 -11.57 -1.04
CA ASP A 78 -0.74 -12.28 -0.59
C ASP A 78 -0.07 -11.63 0.64
N GLY A 79 -0.71 -10.63 1.27
CA GLY A 79 -0.27 -10.06 2.55
C GLY A 79 0.93 -9.12 2.45
N HIS A 80 1.13 -8.46 1.31
CA HIS A 80 2.25 -7.54 1.07
C HIS A 80 1.89 -6.07 1.20
N LEU A 81 0.62 -5.75 1.50
CA LEU A 81 0.14 -4.38 1.61
C LEU A 81 0.84 -3.59 2.74
N GLU A 82 1.17 -4.22 3.87
CA GLU A 82 1.92 -3.58 4.97
C GLU A 82 3.34 -3.17 4.55
N ARG A 83 3.98 -3.96 3.68
CA ARG A 83 5.31 -3.65 3.15
C ARG A 83 5.25 -2.50 2.16
N ILE A 84 4.23 -2.47 1.31
CA ILE A 84 3.96 -1.34 0.42
C ILE A 84 3.70 -0.06 1.23
N TYR A 85 2.90 -0.14 2.29
CA TYR A 85 2.68 0.98 3.22
C TYR A 85 3.98 1.47 3.86
N SER A 86 4.84 0.55 4.29
CA SER A 86 6.14 0.88 4.90
C SER A 86 7.06 1.60 3.90
N LEU A 87 7.12 1.12 2.65
CA LEU A 87 7.87 1.77 1.58
C LEU A 87 7.37 3.19 1.32
N ILE A 88 6.11 3.37 0.96
CA ILE A 88 5.61 4.69 0.58
C ILE A 88 5.68 5.70 1.74
N SER A 89 5.55 5.23 2.99
CA SER A 89 5.74 6.08 4.16
C SER A 89 7.20 6.49 4.32
N ALA A 90 8.16 5.59 4.09
CA ALA A 90 9.58 5.91 4.14
C ALA A 90 9.96 6.93 3.06
N GLU A 91 9.49 6.76 1.83
CA GLU A 91 9.78 7.67 0.72
C GLU A 91 9.22 9.09 0.96
N LEU A 92 8.10 9.21 1.67
CA LEU A 92 7.52 10.51 2.05
C LEU A 92 8.23 11.19 3.23
N ILE A 93 8.91 10.42 4.10
CA ILE A 93 9.67 10.97 5.24
C ILE A 93 11.09 11.31 4.80
N PHE A 94 11.69 10.46 3.98
CA PHE A 94 13.05 10.60 3.44
C PHE A 94 12.95 10.65 1.92
N PRO A 95 12.50 11.78 1.32
CA PRO A 95 12.59 11.93 -0.12
C PRO A 95 14.06 11.82 -0.49
N GLU A 96 14.45 10.74 -1.17
CA GLU A 96 15.82 10.61 -1.71
C GLU A 96 16.08 11.88 -2.54
N GLU A 97 17.11 12.65 -2.17
CA GLU A 97 17.60 13.77 -2.97
C GLU A 97 18.01 13.19 -4.33
N GLN A 98 17.16 13.38 -5.34
CA GLN A 98 17.43 12.98 -6.73
C GLN A 98 18.37 13.96 -7.42
#